data_AF-A0A936VS61-F1
#
_entry.id   AF-A0A936VS61-F1
#
_cell.length_a   1.000
_cell.length_b   1.000
_cell.length_c   1.000
_cell.angle_alpha   90.00
_cell.angle_beta   90.00
_cell.angle_gamma   90.00
#
_symmetry.space_group_name_H-M   'P 1'
#
loop_
_entity.id
_entity.type
_entity.pdbx_description
1 polymer ?
#
loop_
_entity_poly.entity_id
_entity_poly.type
_entity_poly.pdbx_seq_one_letter_code
_entity_poly.pdbx_strand_id
1 'polypeptide(L)'
;MMAKRGLVFSRVWTAGLCLLVGLSAWAGLCGAEESVTIAKSEEYFPDTLGSRWTYRGQINEGPLQTIELKFFENVSTVSGTKTLNGVAVTVFHDTNPGNHGASDSFYRRDVVGIVYYGSDPGTPLEKEITPYQIFRFPLKVPSSFQQFDRAGIDFGSDMDRDGTDETVDTQGWSKVIGRETITVPAGTFQDAIKVEARMNMHIHLSGSKHTVSGIDVMTAWFAKGVGLVKYAERQELSAIKEDRGVVTEITEELEEYEIKSAKAH
;
A
#
# COMPACT_ATOMS: atom_id res chain seq x y z
N MET A 1 32.30 79.85 -36.56
CA MET A 1 32.58 80.96 -35.63
C MET A 1 31.97 80.59 -34.29
N MET A 2 32.79 80.61 -33.24
CA MET A 2 32.55 80.40 -31.79
C MET A 2 31.19 80.88 -31.27
N ALA A 3 30.58 80.40 -30.18
CA ALA A 3 30.87 79.38 -29.17
C ALA A 3 29.57 79.15 -28.36
N LYS A 4 29.37 77.97 -27.76
CA LYS A 4 28.52 77.81 -26.55
C LYS A 4 29.18 76.82 -25.58
N ARG A 5 29.33 77.27 -24.33
CA ARG A 5 29.85 76.52 -23.19
C ARG A 5 28.78 75.58 -22.61
N GLY A 6 29.23 74.47 -22.05
CA GLY A 6 28.51 73.74 -21.00
C GLY A 6 28.84 72.25 -20.98
N LEU A 7 29.81 71.84 -20.16
CA LEU A 7 30.01 70.54 -19.48
C LEU A 7 31.48 70.54 -18.99
N VAL A 8 31.88 69.83 -17.94
CA VAL A 8 32.00 68.36 -17.88
C VAL A 8 32.24 67.97 -16.41
N PHE A 9 31.62 66.89 -15.95
CA PHE A 9 32.19 66.02 -14.93
C PHE A 9 31.86 64.57 -15.30
N SER A 10 32.86 63.77 -15.67
CA SER A 10 32.80 62.31 -15.55
C SER A 10 34.16 61.65 -15.76
N ARG A 11 34.37 60.60 -14.96
CA ARG A 11 35.32 59.47 -15.05
C ARG A 11 36.71 59.64 -14.45
N VAL A 12 36.88 58.98 -13.31
CA VAL A 12 38.10 58.21 -13.00
C VAL A 12 37.66 56.83 -12.50
N TRP A 13 38.19 55.79 -13.14
CA TRP A 13 38.21 54.40 -12.67
C TRP A 13 39.42 54.22 -11.74
N THR A 14 39.29 53.47 -10.62
CA THR A 14 40.03 52.21 -10.37
C THR A 14 39.80 51.64 -8.97
N ALA A 15 39.61 50.30 -8.96
CA ALA A 15 40.07 49.29 -8.00
C ALA A 15 39.48 49.21 -6.57
N GLY A 16 38.54 48.27 -6.40
CA GLY A 16 38.78 47.01 -5.68
C GLY A 16 38.95 47.03 -4.16
N LEU A 17 37.91 46.62 -3.43
CA LEU A 17 38.03 45.65 -2.33
C LEU A 17 36.65 45.02 -2.04
N CYS A 18 36.64 43.68 -2.03
CA CYS A 18 35.49 42.84 -1.71
C CYS A 18 35.00 43.05 -0.28
N LEU A 19 33.70 43.28 -0.12
CA LEU A 19 32.98 43.09 1.14
C LEU A 19 31.72 42.29 0.83
N LEU A 20 31.81 40.97 1.08
CA LEU A 20 30.71 40.02 1.02
C LEU A 20 29.69 40.39 2.08
N VAL A 21 28.53 40.87 1.64
CA VAL A 21 27.32 40.98 2.46
C VAL A 21 26.82 39.56 2.71
N GLY A 22 26.87 39.13 3.97
CA GLY A 22 26.30 37.87 4.42
C GLY A 22 24.80 37.84 4.17
N LEU A 23 24.39 37.07 3.16
CA LEU A 23 23.02 36.62 3.00
C LEU A 23 22.73 35.66 4.16
N SER A 24 21.88 36.10 5.10
CA SER A 24 21.24 35.20 6.05
C SER A 24 20.39 34.21 5.27
N ALA A 25 20.96 33.04 5.01
CA ALA A 25 20.27 31.88 4.50
C ALA A 25 19.18 31.50 5.52
N TRP A 26 17.94 31.85 5.19
CA TRP A 26 16.77 31.16 5.71
C TRP A 26 16.82 29.75 5.11
N ALA A 27 17.64 28.88 5.72
CA ALA A 27 17.54 27.46 5.50
C ALA A 27 16.20 27.05 6.12
N GLY A 28 15.19 26.89 5.27
CA GLY A 28 13.95 26.24 5.64
C GLY A 28 14.29 24.92 6.32
N LEU A 29 13.71 24.71 7.49
CA LEU A 29 13.69 23.42 8.15
C LEU A 29 13.03 22.41 7.21
N CYS A 30 13.83 21.71 6.40
CA CYS A 30 13.49 20.34 6.00
C CYS A 30 13.93 19.43 7.16
N GLY A 31 13.23 19.53 8.29
CA GLY A 31 13.31 18.51 9.32
C GLY A 31 12.69 17.26 8.75
N ALA A 32 13.48 16.21 8.53
CA ALA A 32 12.92 14.87 8.40
C ALA A 32 12.09 14.61 9.66
N GLU A 33 10.81 14.31 9.49
CA GLU A 33 9.90 14.02 10.60
C GLU A 33 10.51 12.87 11.42
N GLU A 34 10.83 13.12 12.70
CA GLU A 34 11.46 12.10 13.55
C GLU A 34 10.53 10.89 13.65
N SER A 35 11.10 9.70 13.41
CA SER A 35 10.31 8.48 13.44
C SER A 35 9.80 8.19 14.85
N VAL A 36 8.48 8.09 15.01
CA VAL A 36 7.82 7.72 16.27
C VAL A 36 7.68 6.20 16.35
N THR A 37 8.03 5.63 17.50
CA THR A 37 7.84 4.19 17.76
C THR A 37 6.55 3.95 18.54
N ILE A 38 5.70 3.05 18.06
CA ILE A 38 4.47 2.63 18.72
C ILE A 38 4.76 1.33 19.47
N ALA A 39 5.04 1.43 20.77
CA ALA A 39 5.48 0.27 21.56
C ALA A 39 4.46 -0.89 21.58
N LYS A 40 3.16 -0.58 21.66
CA LYS A 40 2.06 -1.55 21.68
C LYS A 40 1.36 -1.64 20.33
N SER A 41 2.12 -2.01 19.31
CA SER A 41 1.63 -2.07 17.93
C SER A 41 0.58 -3.15 17.71
N GLU A 42 0.68 -4.23 18.46
CA GLU A 42 -0.25 -5.36 18.42
C GLU A 42 -1.69 -4.97 18.74
N GLU A 43 -1.91 -3.88 19.50
CA GLU A 43 -3.26 -3.39 19.82
C GLU A 43 -4.02 -2.89 18.58
N TYR A 44 -3.34 -2.66 17.44
CA TYR A 44 -3.95 -2.29 16.17
C TYR A 44 -4.38 -3.50 15.31
N PHE A 45 -4.10 -4.73 15.75
CA PHE A 45 -4.35 -5.94 14.96
C PHE A 45 -5.05 -7.02 15.81
N PRO A 46 -6.28 -6.76 16.29
CA PRO A 46 -7.06 -7.76 17.01
C PRO A 46 -7.32 -9.00 16.13
N ASP A 47 -7.01 -10.18 16.68
CA ASP A 47 -7.11 -11.48 16.00
C ASP A 47 -7.72 -12.55 16.92
N THR A 48 -8.56 -12.12 17.86
CA THR A 48 -9.23 -13.00 18.82
C THR A 48 -10.36 -13.77 18.15
N LEU A 49 -10.42 -15.07 18.42
CA LEU A 49 -11.44 -15.98 17.89
C LEU A 49 -12.87 -15.41 18.06
N GLY A 50 -13.62 -15.38 16.95
CA GLY A 50 -14.99 -14.88 16.90
C GLY A 50 -15.13 -13.36 16.79
N SER A 51 -14.02 -12.60 16.70
CA SER A 51 -14.10 -11.20 16.27
C SER A 51 -14.58 -11.12 14.83
N ARG A 52 -15.36 -10.10 14.53
CA ARG A 52 -16.03 -9.94 13.24
C ARG A 52 -16.06 -8.48 12.79
N TRP A 53 -15.90 -8.27 11.49
CA TRP A 53 -16.01 -6.99 10.81
C TRP A 53 -16.93 -7.12 9.61
N THR A 54 -17.84 -6.18 9.44
CA THR A 54 -18.68 -6.04 8.24
C THR A 54 -18.22 -4.81 7.49
N TYR A 55 -17.88 -5.00 6.22
CA TYR A 55 -17.41 -3.95 5.32
C TYR A 55 -18.42 -3.75 4.19
N ARG A 56 -18.62 -2.48 3.85
CA ARG A 56 -19.22 -2.11 2.57
C ARG A 56 -18.13 -1.93 1.54
N GLY A 57 -18.23 -2.69 0.47
CA GLY A 57 -17.31 -2.69 -0.64
C GLY A 57 -17.82 -1.89 -1.84
N GLN A 58 -16.90 -1.29 -2.56
CA GLN A 58 -17.10 -0.67 -3.85
C GLN A 58 -16.00 -1.13 -4.79
N ILE A 59 -16.35 -1.54 -6.01
CA ILE A 59 -15.39 -1.84 -7.07
C ILE A 59 -15.74 -1.06 -8.34
N ASN A 60 -14.69 -0.48 -8.92
CA ASN A 60 -14.68 0.23 -10.18
C ASN A 60 -13.72 -0.51 -11.10
N GLU A 61 -14.26 -1.13 -12.16
CA GLU A 61 -13.47 -1.92 -13.10
C GLU A 61 -13.79 -1.49 -14.53
N GLY A 62 -12.75 -1.30 -15.34
CA GLY A 62 -12.92 -1.09 -16.78
C GLY A 62 -11.77 -0.34 -17.44
N PRO A 63 -11.81 -0.18 -18.77
CA PRO A 63 -10.93 0.77 -19.45
C PRO A 63 -11.25 2.19 -18.93
N LEU A 64 -10.24 3.06 -18.87
CA LEU A 64 -10.24 4.42 -18.25
C LEU A 64 -11.47 5.34 -18.48
N GLN A 65 -12.44 5.01 -19.34
CA GLN A 65 -13.62 5.83 -19.68
C GLN A 65 -14.99 5.14 -19.47
N THR A 66 -15.06 3.85 -19.14
CA THR A 66 -16.33 3.15 -18.83
C THR A 66 -16.16 2.38 -17.53
N ILE A 67 -16.46 3.02 -16.42
CA ILE A 67 -16.36 2.44 -15.08
C ILE A 67 -17.75 1.97 -14.66
N GLU A 68 -17.96 0.66 -14.55
CA GLU A 68 -19.13 0.12 -13.90
C GLU A 68 -18.90 0.16 -12.39
N LEU A 69 -19.75 0.90 -11.68
CA LEU A 69 -19.71 1.00 -10.23
C LEU A 69 -20.52 -0.15 -9.62
N LYS A 70 -19.84 -1.07 -8.94
CA LYS A 70 -20.49 -2.19 -8.24
C LYS A 70 -20.30 -2.04 -6.73
N PHE A 71 -21.33 -2.42 -5.98
CA PHE A 71 -21.28 -2.47 -4.52
C PHE A 71 -21.38 -3.91 -4.05
N PHE A 72 -20.69 -4.22 -2.96
CA PHE A 72 -20.70 -5.54 -2.35
C PHE A 72 -20.59 -5.41 -0.83
N GLU A 73 -20.83 -6.51 -0.12
CA GLU A 73 -20.58 -6.63 1.31
C GLU A 73 -19.51 -7.70 1.52
N ASN A 74 -18.59 -7.45 2.45
CA ASN A 74 -17.62 -8.42 2.90
C ASN A 74 -17.68 -8.54 4.43
N VAL A 75 -17.79 -9.76 4.93
CA VAL A 75 -17.76 -10.05 6.36
C VAL A 75 -16.50 -10.84 6.67
N SER A 76 -15.60 -10.24 7.42
CA SER A 76 -14.38 -10.89 7.91
C SER A 76 -14.60 -11.42 9.32
N THR A 77 -14.26 -12.68 9.58
CA THR A 77 -14.39 -13.31 10.91
C THR A 77 -13.14 -14.09 11.26
N VAL A 78 -12.62 -13.90 12.47
CA VAL A 78 -11.59 -14.79 13.00
C VAL A 78 -12.24 -16.15 13.30
N SER A 79 -12.03 -17.12 12.42
CA SER A 79 -12.76 -18.39 12.42
C SER A 79 -12.06 -19.50 13.21
N GLY A 80 -10.74 -19.37 13.41
CA GLY A 80 -9.97 -20.41 14.07
C GLY A 80 -8.47 -20.28 13.94
N THR A 81 -7.81 -21.41 14.14
CA THR A 81 -6.39 -21.58 13.83
C THR A 81 -6.22 -22.81 12.93
N LYS A 82 -5.20 -22.78 12.08
CA LYS A 82 -4.80 -23.88 11.19
C LYS A 82 -3.30 -24.10 11.34
N THR A 83 -2.81 -25.30 11.05
CA THR A 83 -1.37 -25.54 10.95
C THR A 83 -0.98 -25.64 9.48
N LEU A 84 -0.10 -24.75 9.01
CA LEU A 84 0.47 -24.75 7.67
C LEU A 84 1.97 -25.00 7.77
N ASN A 85 2.47 -26.08 7.18
CA ASN A 85 3.90 -26.42 7.19
C ASN A 85 4.55 -26.39 8.59
N GLY A 86 3.80 -26.86 9.60
CA GLY A 86 4.25 -26.87 11.00
C GLY A 86 4.10 -25.53 11.75
N VAL A 87 3.55 -24.49 11.11
CA VAL A 87 3.30 -23.17 11.70
C VAL A 87 1.82 -23.02 12.02
N ALA A 88 1.49 -22.69 13.27
CA ALA A 88 0.14 -22.30 13.65
C ALA A 88 -0.17 -20.88 13.11
N VAL A 89 -1.24 -20.77 12.34
CA VAL A 89 -1.75 -19.52 11.76
C VAL A 89 -3.18 -19.27 12.25
N THR A 90 -3.52 -18.01 12.44
CA THR A 90 -4.89 -17.55 12.64
C THR A 90 -5.60 -17.51 11.28
N VAL A 91 -6.83 -18.00 11.24
CA VAL A 91 -7.67 -18.02 10.04
C VAL A 91 -8.67 -16.87 10.13
N PHE A 92 -8.67 -16.03 9.10
CA PHE A 92 -9.72 -15.04 8.84
C PHE A 92 -10.57 -15.58 7.70
N HIS A 93 -11.86 -15.80 7.96
CA HIS A 93 -12.82 -16.16 6.93
C HIS A 93 -13.51 -14.90 6.42
N ASP A 94 -13.38 -14.64 5.13
CA ASP A 94 -13.95 -13.48 4.44
C ASP A 94 -15.04 -13.95 3.48
N THR A 95 -16.23 -13.36 3.54
CA THR A 95 -17.37 -13.82 2.71
C THR A 95 -17.25 -13.41 1.24
N ASN A 96 -16.63 -12.26 0.95
CA ASN A 96 -16.49 -11.72 -0.40
C ASN A 96 -15.43 -10.58 -0.48
N PRO A 97 -14.17 -10.81 -0.04
CA PRO A 97 -13.14 -9.78 -0.05
C PRO A 97 -12.86 -9.30 -1.47
N GLY A 98 -12.84 -7.98 -1.67
CA GLY A 98 -12.59 -7.37 -2.97
C GLY A 98 -13.61 -7.75 -4.06
N ASN A 99 -14.75 -8.34 -3.69
CA ASN A 99 -15.73 -8.91 -4.60
C ASN A 99 -15.24 -10.15 -5.39
N HIS A 100 -14.35 -10.96 -4.81
CA HIS A 100 -13.77 -12.15 -5.44
C HIS A 100 -14.36 -13.50 -4.97
N GLY A 101 -15.45 -13.47 -4.20
CA GLY A 101 -16.02 -14.64 -3.56
C GLY A 101 -15.31 -15.01 -2.25
N ALA A 102 -15.88 -15.94 -1.49
CA ALA A 102 -15.39 -16.26 -0.15
C ALA A 102 -13.98 -16.86 -0.16
N SER A 103 -13.18 -16.51 0.84
CA SER A 103 -11.84 -17.06 1.05
C SER A 103 -11.47 -17.12 2.53
N ASP A 104 -10.50 -17.98 2.85
CA ASP A 104 -9.81 -18.01 4.14
C ASP A 104 -8.42 -17.41 3.97
N SER A 105 -8.10 -16.36 4.73
CA SER A 105 -6.77 -15.74 4.79
C SER A 105 -5.99 -16.23 6.02
N PHE A 106 -4.70 -16.51 5.86
CA PHE A 106 -3.86 -17.10 6.91
C PHE A 106 -2.79 -16.13 7.42
N TYR A 107 -2.83 -15.81 8.71
CA TYR A 107 -1.87 -14.89 9.33
C TYR A 107 -1.19 -15.51 10.53
N ARG A 108 0.11 -15.26 10.69
CA ARG A 108 0.81 -15.48 11.95
C ARG A 108 1.23 -14.15 12.53
N ARG A 109 0.86 -13.92 13.79
CA ARG A 109 1.33 -12.79 14.59
C ARG A 109 2.20 -13.30 15.73
N ASP A 110 3.33 -12.64 15.95
CA ASP A 110 4.18 -12.84 17.12
C ASP A 110 4.85 -11.52 17.53
N VAL A 111 5.88 -11.60 18.39
CA VAL A 111 6.59 -10.43 18.92
C VAL A 111 7.36 -9.64 17.87
N VAL A 112 7.67 -10.23 16.69
CA VAL A 112 8.41 -9.53 15.64
C VAL A 112 7.49 -8.87 14.60
N GLY A 113 6.20 -9.22 14.56
CA GLY A 113 5.24 -8.64 13.64
C GLY A 113 4.17 -9.61 13.14
N ILE A 114 3.68 -9.35 11.94
CA ILE A 114 2.63 -10.15 11.28
C ILE A 114 3.14 -10.63 9.93
N VAL A 115 2.99 -11.93 9.68
CA VAL A 115 3.35 -12.60 8.44
C VAL A 115 2.08 -13.15 7.80
N TYR A 116 1.90 -12.88 6.52
CA TYR A 116 0.85 -13.44 5.70
C TYR A 116 1.32 -14.76 5.07
N TYR A 117 0.48 -15.79 5.12
CA TYR A 117 0.75 -17.15 4.65
C TYR A 117 -0.07 -17.53 3.40
N GLY A 118 -0.77 -16.57 2.79
CA GLY A 118 -1.64 -16.80 1.64
C GLY A 118 -3.10 -16.99 2.02
N SER A 119 -3.91 -17.31 1.02
CA SER A 119 -5.34 -17.53 1.15
C SER A 119 -5.80 -18.85 0.49
N ASP A 120 -7.03 -19.25 0.78
CA ASP A 120 -7.72 -20.40 0.17
C ASP A 120 -9.18 -20.03 -0.17
N PRO A 121 -9.56 -19.93 -1.45
CA PRO A 121 -8.70 -20.07 -2.62
C PRO A 121 -7.72 -18.90 -2.74
N GLY A 122 -6.48 -19.20 -3.11
CA GLY A 122 -5.44 -18.21 -3.43
C GLY A 122 -5.05 -18.21 -4.90
N THR A 123 -4.57 -17.07 -5.41
CA THR A 123 -4.13 -16.95 -6.81
C THR A 123 -2.81 -17.72 -7.06
N PRO A 124 -2.49 -18.10 -8.30
CA PRO A 124 -1.20 -18.73 -8.61
C PRO A 124 -0.01 -17.85 -8.17
N LEU A 125 -0.03 -16.56 -8.55
CA LEU A 125 1.01 -15.60 -8.17
C LEU A 125 1.17 -15.49 -6.65
N GLU A 126 0.06 -15.45 -5.90
CA GLU A 126 0.10 -15.37 -4.43
C GLU A 126 0.86 -16.55 -3.81
N LYS A 127 0.65 -17.76 -4.35
CA LYS A 127 1.32 -18.98 -3.85
C LYS A 127 2.83 -18.93 -4.05
N GLU A 128 3.31 -18.23 -5.09
CA GLU A 128 4.74 -18.08 -5.39
C GLU A 128 5.43 -17.00 -4.51
N ILE A 129 4.68 -16.02 -4.01
CA ILE A 129 5.24 -14.93 -3.18
C ILE A 129 5.06 -15.14 -1.67
N THR A 130 4.13 -16.00 -1.26
CA THR A 130 3.86 -16.29 0.15
C THR A 130 4.81 -17.36 0.73
N PRO A 131 5.15 -17.28 2.03
CA PRO A 131 4.76 -16.26 3.00
C PRO A 131 5.63 -14.99 2.93
N TYR A 132 5.07 -13.85 3.34
CA TYR A 132 5.82 -12.58 3.49
C TYR A 132 5.34 -11.76 4.68
N GLN A 133 6.25 -10.96 5.26
CA GLN A 133 5.94 -10.11 6.41
C GLN A 133 5.15 -8.86 5.97
N ILE A 134 4.03 -8.58 6.63
CA ILE A 134 3.18 -7.41 6.34
C ILE A 134 3.37 -6.28 7.37
N PHE A 135 3.72 -6.63 8.60
CA PHE A 135 4.04 -5.68 9.68
C PHE A 135 5.28 -6.10 10.45
N ARG A 136 6.07 -5.12 10.90
CA ARG A 136 7.20 -5.29 11.82
C ARG A 136 6.88 -4.61 13.14
N PHE A 137 7.08 -5.31 14.25
CA PHE A 137 6.89 -4.76 15.59
C PHE A 137 8.24 -4.45 16.27
N PRO A 138 8.29 -3.37 17.08
CA PRO A 138 7.28 -2.31 17.18
C PRO A 138 7.18 -1.50 15.88
N LEU A 139 5.99 -1.00 15.55
CA LEU A 139 5.78 -0.13 14.39
C LEU A 139 6.57 1.16 14.57
N LYS A 140 7.23 1.57 13.50
CA LYS A 140 7.92 2.86 13.39
C LYS A 140 7.20 3.69 12.34
N VAL A 141 6.95 4.96 12.65
CA VAL A 141 6.18 5.87 11.79
C VAL A 141 7.00 7.13 11.53
N PRO A 142 7.35 7.45 10.28
CA PRO A 142 7.21 6.62 9.09
C PRO A 142 8.22 5.45 9.09
N SER A 143 7.92 4.37 8.37
CA SER A 143 8.90 3.33 8.03
C SER A 143 8.52 2.58 6.76
N SER A 144 9.48 1.87 6.17
CA SER A 144 9.24 1.00 5.03
C SER A 144 10.19 -0.19 5.00
N PHE A 145 9.74 -1.30 4.43
CA PHE A 145 10.58 -2.45 4.14
C PHE A 145 10.07 -3.22 2.91
N GLN A 146 10.99 -3.86 2.20
CA GLN A 146 10.67 -4.78 1.10
C GLN A 146 10.14 -6.10 1.68
N GLN A 147 8.99 -6.55 1.18
CA GLN A 147 8.32 -7.78 1.61
C GLN A 147 8.83 -8.99 0.82
N PHE A 148 9.00 -8.81 -0.49
CA PHE A 148 9.52 -9.81 -1.41
C PHE A 148 10.16 -9.15 -2.64
N ASP A 149 11.02 -9.92 -3.29
CA ASP A 149 11.67 -9.65 -4.56
C ASP A 149 11.82 -11.01 -5.25
N ARG A 150 11.09 -11.22 -6.33
CA ARG A 150 11.01 -12.50 -7.05
C ARG A 150 11.12 -12.25 -8.54
N ALA A 151 11.76 -13.17 -9.24
CA ALA A 151 11.97 -13.07 -10.67
C ALA A 151 11.64 -14.42 -11.34
N GLY A 152 11.05 -14.36 -12.52
CA GLY A 152 10.71 -15.52 -13.35
C GLY A 152 9.75 -16.50 -12.68
N ILE A 153 8.88 -16.04 -11.79
CA ILE A 153 7.83 -16.88 -11.18
C ILE A 153 6.61 -16.95 -12.09
N ASP A 154 5.79 -17.98 -11.90
CA ASP A 154 4.56 -18.16 -12.66
C ASP A 154 3.54 -17.06 -12.31
N PHE A 155 3.02 -16.37 -13.33
CA PHE A 155 1.92 -15.42 -13.19
C PHE A 155 0.57 -16.14 -13.09
N GLY A 156 0.47 -17.34 -13.67
CA GLY A 156 -0.70 -18.21 -13.65
C GLY A 156 -1.86 -17.79 -14.54
N SER A 157 -1.58 -17.01 -15.58
CA SER A 157 -2.55 -16.63 -16.60
C SER A 157 -1.85 -16.54 -17.95
N ASP A 158 -2.47 -17.08 -18.99
CA ASP A 158 -2.09 -16.95 -20.40
C ASP A 158 -2.70 -15.65 -20.96
N MET A 159 -1.92 -14.57 -20.93
CA MET A 159 -2.39 -13.23 -21.28
C MET A 159 -2.40 -12.98 -22.78
N ASP A 160 -1.47 -13.58 -23.53
CA ASP A 160 -1.39 -13.44 -24.99
C ASP A 160 -2.07 -14.57 -25.78
N ARG A 161 -2.63 -15.56 -25.06
CA ARG A 161 -3.47 -16.67 -25.55
C ARG A 161 -2.71 -17.65 -26.43
N ASP A 162 -1.46 -17.92 -26.09
CA ASP A 162 -0.61 -18.89 -26.78
C ASP A 162 -0.66 -20.30 -26.17
N GLY A 163 -1.39 -20.48 -25.07
CA GLY A 163 -1.55 -21.73 -24.34
C GLY A 163 -0.53 -21.93 -23.21
N THR A 164 0.29 -20.92 -22.90
CA THR A 164 1.29 -20.93 -21.83
C THR A 164 1.03 -19.80 -20.85
N ASP A 165 1.12 -20.08 -19.55
CA ASP A 165 1.04 -19.02 -18.54
C ASP A 165 2.26 -18.09 -18.61
N GLU A 166 2.03 -16.80 -18.35
CA GLU A 166 3.11 -15.81 -18.33
C GLU A 166 4.04 -15.97 -17.14
N THR A 167 5.25 -15.41 -17.25
CA THR A 167 6.16 -15.28 -16.09
C THR A 167 6.21 -13.84 -15.62
N VAL A 168 6.55 -13.62 -14.35
CA VAL A 168 6.61 -12.27 -13.79
C VAL A 168 7.82 -12.07 -12.88
N ASP A 169 8.44 -10.91 -13.02
CA ASP A 169 9.33 -10.33 -12.02
C ASP A 169 8.53 -9.37 -11.14
N THR A 170 8.53 -9.57 -9.83
CA THR A 170 7.69 -8.80 -8.89
C THR A 170 8.42 -8.40 -7.63
N GLN A 171 8.15 -7.18 -7.18
CA GLN A 171 8.71 -6.61 -5.97
C GLN A 171 7.60 -5.97 -5.14
N GLY A 172 7.56 -6.26 -3.84
CA GLY A 172 6.56 -5.77 -2.91
C GLY A 172 7.18 -4.98 -1.75
N TRP A 173 6.55 -3.88 -1.36
CA TRP A 173 6.94 -3.06 -0.20
C TRP A 173 5.75 -2.78 0.70
N SER A 174 6.01 -2.76 2.01
CA SER A 174 5.10 -2.21 3.01
C SER A 174 5.68 -0.90 3.55
N LYS A 175 4.84 0.12 3.66
CA LYS A 175 5.20 1.44 4.17
C LYS A 175 4.18 1.88 5.20
N VAL A 176 4.64 2.04 6.44
CA VAL A 176 3.85 2.71 7.48
C VAL A 176 4.03 4.21 7.27
N ILE A 177 2.96 4.87 6.81
CA ILE A 177 3.01 6.28 6.41
C ILE A 177 2.93 7.18 7.63
N GLY A 178 1.93 6.98 8.47
CA GLY A 178 1.51 8.01 9.41
C GLY A 178 0.38 7.55 10.33
N ARG A 179 -0.03 8.48 11.19
CA ARG A 179 -1.30 8.42 11.93
C ARG A 179 -2.22 9.48 11.37
N GLU A 180 -3.47 9.13 11.08
CA GLU A 180 -4.49 10.10 10.70
C GLU A 180 -5.85 9.77 11.30
N THR A 181 -6.69 10.79 11.43
CA THR A 181 -8.09 10.63 11.77
C THR A 181 -8.83 10.16 10.53
N ILE A 182 -9.59 9.07 10.65
CA ILE A 182 -10.40 8.55 9.56
C ILE A 182 -11.86 8.38 9.99
N THR A 183 -12.79 8.71 9.09
CA THR A 183 -14.22 8.51 9.29
C THR A 183 -14.73 7.53 8.26
N VAL A 184 -15.42 6.50 8.74
CA VAL A 184 -16.12 5.45 7.98
C VAL A 184 -17.52 5.27 8.59
N PRO A 185 -18.43 4.47 8.00
CA PRO A 185 -19.78 4.33 8.55
C PRO A 185 -19.83 3.84 10.01
N ALA A 186 -18.90 2.98 10.43
CA ALA A 186 -18.79 2.52 11.82
C ALA A 186 -18.35 3.61 12.83
N GLY A 187 -17.91 4.78 12.36
CA GLY A 187 -17.55 5.93 13.20
C GLY A 187 -16.27 6.65 12.77
N THR A 188 -15.78 7.54 13.66
CA THR A 188 -14.52 8.26 13.48
C THR A 188 -13.46 7.70 14.41
N PHE A 189 -12.35 7.26 13.82
CA PHE A 189 -11.20 6.70 14.53
C PHE A 189 -10.04 7.70 14.53
N GLN A 190 -9.64 8.10 15.73
CA GLN A 190 -8.45 8.93 15.93
C GLN A 190 -7.20 8.06 15.87
N ASP A 191 -6.08 8.63 15.44
CA ASP A 191 -4.76 7.97 15.45
C ASP A 191 -4.73 6.61 14.71
N ALA A 192 -5.51 6.46 13.62
CA ALA A 192 -5.46 5.26 12.79
C ALA A 192 -4.12 5.18 12.05
N ILE A 193 -3.47 4.02 12.05
CA ILE A 193 -2.22 3.79 11.31
C ILE A 193 -2.55 3.67 9.84
N LYS A 194 -1.99 4.57 9.03
CA LYS A 194 -2.05 4.49 7.58
C LYS A 194 -0.85 3.71 7.05
N VAL A 195 -1.13 2.72 6.23
CA VAL A 195 -0.16 1.81 5.65
C VAL A 195 -0.39 1.77 4.14
N GLU A 196 0.67 1.80 3.37
CA GLU A 196 0.64 1.53 1.92
C GLU A 196 1.43 0.26 1.65
N ALA A 197 0.80 -0.71 1.00
CA ALA A 197 1.48 -1.81 0.33
C ALA A 197 1.54 -1.48 -1.17
N ARG A 198 2.70 -1.67 -1.79
CA ARG A 198 2.90 -1.45 -3.22
C ARG A 198 3.60 -2.65 -3.81
N MET A 199 3.08 -3.16 -4.92
CA MET A 199 3.69 -4.18 -5.73
C MET A 199 3.93 -3.65 -7.14
N ASN A 200 5.15 -3.85 -7.66
CA ASN A 200 5.48 -3.58 -9.05
C ASN A 200 5.72 -4.92 -9.76
N MET A 201 5.16 -5.08 -10.95
CA MET A 201 5.24 -6.30 -11.75
C MET A 201 5.77 -6.01 -13.16
N HIS A 202 6.66 -6.86 -13.64
CA HIS A 202 7.08 -6.96 -15.03
C HIS A 202 6.71 -8.35 -15.54
N ILE A 203 5.59 -8.42 -16.27
CA ILE A 203 5.02 -9.67 -16.78
C ILE A 203 5.59 -9.92 -18.18
N HIS A 204 6.25 -11.05 -18.38
CA HIS A 204 6.89 -11.44 -19.63
C HIS A 204 5.98 -12.38 -20.41
N LEU A 205 5.49 -11.87 -21.55
CA LEU A 205 4.58 -12.60 -22.42
C LEU A 205 5.31 -13.74 -23.16
N SER A 206 4.78 -14.95 -23.07
CA SER A 206 5.32 -16.21 -23.63
C SER A 206 5.43 -16.16 -25.16
N GLY A 207 4.36 -15.76 -25.84
CA GLY A 207 4.25 -15.80 -27.29
C GLY A 207 4.90 -14.60 -27.97
N SER A 208 4.55 -13.40 -27.51
CA SER A 208 5.01 -12.13 -28.11
C SER A 208 6.40 -11.68 -27.65
N LYS A 209 6.91 -12.21 -26.53
CA LYS A 209 8.16 -11.79 -25.87
C LYS A 209 8.19 -10.32 -25.45
N HIS A 210 7.03 -9.68 -25.35
CA HIS A 210 6.89 -8.33 -24.82
C HIS A 210 6.78 -8.37 -23.29
N THR A 211 7.15 -7.27 -22.63
CA THR A 211 6.95 -7.11 -21.18
C THR A 211 5.83 -6.12 -20.92
N VAL A 212 4.83 -6.56 -20.16
CA VAL A 212 3.74 -5.72 -19.64
C VAL A 212 4.08 -5.29 -18.22
N SER A 213 3.91 -4.01 -17.91
CA SER A 213 4.10 -3.52 -16.54
C SER A 213 2.78 -3.45 -15.78
N GLY A 214 2.76 -3.98 -14.57
CA GLY A 214 1.65 -3.89 -13.63
C GLY A 214 2.08 -3.17 -12.35
N ILE A 215 1.16 -2.42 -11.75
CA ILE A 215 1.34 -1.79 -10.45
C ILE A 215 0.09 -2.07 -9.63
N ASP A 216 0.29 -2.51 -8.40
CA ASP A 216 -0.77 -2.61 -7.40
C ASP A 216 -0.40 -1.77 -6.19
N VAL A 217 -1.33 -0.92 -5.74
CA VAL A 217 -1.18 -0.07 -4.56
C VAL A 217 -2.41 -0.24 -3.67
N MET A 218 -2.20 -0.80 -2.49
CA MET A 218 -3.18 -0.90 -1.42
C MET A 218 -2.84 0.10 -0.31
N THR A 219 -3.77 1.00 0.03
CA THR A 219 -3.71 1.82 1.23
C THR A 219 -4.71 1.29 2.26
N ALA A 220 -4.24 1.03 3.48
CA ALA A 220 -5.04 0.49 4.57
C ALA A 220 -4.93 1.35 5.83
N TRP A 221 -6.02 1.41 6.59
CA TRP A 221 -6.11 2.13 7.86
C TRP A 221 -6.47 1.19 8.99
N PHE A 222 -5.65 1.19 10.03
CA PHE A 222 -5.85 0.36 11.21
C PHE A 222 -6.14 1.22 12.43
N ALA A 223 -7.28 0.99 13.08
CA ALA A 223 -7.63 1.66 14.32
C ALA A 223 -7.30 0.78 15.53
N LYS A 224 -6.80 1.41 16.59
CA LYS A 224 -6.45 0.74 17.83
C LYS A 224 -7.67 0.05 18.45
N GLY A 225 -7.52 -1.21 18.82
CA GLY A 225 -8.56 -2.04 19.41
C GLY A 225 -9.64 -2.50 18.42
N VAL A 226 -9.56 -2.09 17.15
CA VAL A 226 -10.56 -2.41 16.12
C VAL A 226 -9.94 -3.19 14.96
N GLY A 227 -8.73 -2.85 14.50
CA GLY A 227 -8.16 -3.48 13.31
C GLY A 227 -8.40 -2.65 12.05
N LEU A 228 -8.52 -3.33 10.91
CA LEU A 228 -8.71 -2.70 9.60
C LEU A 228 -10.07 -1.98 9.56
N VAL A 229 -10.04 -0.65 9.42
CA VAL A 229 -11.25 0.19 9.33
C VAL A 229 -11.56 0.64 7.91
N LYS A 230 -10.54 0.66 7.04
CA LYS A 230 -10.67 0.95 5.61
C LYS A 230 -9.51 0.33 4.87
N TYR A 231 -9.75 -0.17 3.67
CA TYR A 231 -8.70 -0.23 2.65
C TYR A 231 -9.19 0.30 1.31
N ALA A 232 -8.25 0.75 0.50
CA ALA A 232 -8.45 1.14 -0.88
C ALA A 232 -7.31 0.55 -1.70
N GLU A 233 -7.62 -0.15 -2.78
CA GLU A 233 -6.67 -0.80 -3.66
C GLU A 233 -6.84 -0.26 -5.07
N ARG A 234 -5.72 -0.03 -5.75
CA ARG A 234 -5.68 0.39 -7.14
C ARG A 234 -4.69 -0.49 -7.88
N GLN A 235 -5.22 -1.28 -8.80
CA GLN A 235 -4.46 -2.12 -9.69
C GLN A 235 -4.44 -1.48 -11.08
N GLU A 236 -3.25 -1.40 -11.67
CA GLU A 236 -3.01 -0.90 -13.00
C GLU A 236 -2.24 -1.93 -13.80
N LEU A 237 -2.73 -2.24 -15.00
CA LEU A 237 -2.03 -3.08 -15.94
C LEU A 237 -1.86 -2.31 -17.24
N SER A 238 -0.61 -2.19 -17.69
CA SER A 238 -0.30 -1.60 -18.99
C SER A 238 -0.93 -2.41 -20.11
N ALA A 239 -1.19 -1.76 -21.23
CA ALA A 239 -1.88 -2.43 -22.32
C ALA A 239 -1.03 -3.55 -22.95
N ILE A 240 -1.68 -4.68 -23.23
CA ILE A 240 -1.07 -5.87 -23.87
C ILE A 240 -0.94 -5.68 -25.39
N LYS A 241 -1.89 -4.94 -25.99
CA LYS A 241 -1.90 -4.48 -27.40
C LYS A 241 -2.22 -2.97 -27.39
N GLU A 242 -2.07 -2.25 -28.50
CA GLU A 242 -2.21 -0.78 -28.65
C GLU A 242 -3.53 -0.13 -28.11
N ASP A 243 -4.40 -0.89 -27.46
CA ASP A 243 -5.52 -0.41 -26.68
C ASP A 243 -5.08 0.14 -25.31
N ARG A 244 -6.04 0.64 -24.52
CA ARG A 244 -5.78 1.28 -23.23
C ARG A 244 -5.55 0.24 -22.14
N GLY A 245 -4.68 0.55 -21.18
CA GLY A 245 -4.48 -0.27 -19.98
C GLY A 245 -5.76 -0.45 -19.15
N VAL A 246 -5.73 -1.42 -18.25
CA VAL A 246 -6.86 -1.72 -17.34
C VAL A 246 -6.56 -1.13 -15.97
N VAL A 247 -7.60 -0.55 -15.36
CA VAL A 247 -7.56 -0.08 -13.99
C VAL A 247 -8.70 -0.72 -13.22
N THR A 248 -8.38 -1.27 -12.06
CA THR A 248 -9.34 -1.74 -11.07
C THR A 248 -9.12 -0.97 -9.79
N GLU A 249 -10.18 -0.38 -9.23
CA GLU A 249 -10.14 0.27 -7.94
C GLU A 249 -11.16 -0.38 -7.01
N ILE A 250 -10.69 -0.82 -5.85
CA ILE A 250 -11.49 -1.45 -4.81
C ILE A 250 -11.43 -0.58 -3.57
N THR A 251 -12.53 -0.44 -2.85
CA THR A 251 -12.55 0.20 -1.53
C THR A 251 -13.50 -0.56 -0.63
N GLU A 252 -13.05 -0.87 0.59
CA GLU A 252 -13.90 -1.38 1.66
C GLU A 252 -13.84 -0.45 2.85
N GLU A 253 -14.99 -0.04 3.36
CA GLU A 253 -15.13 0.79 4.55
C GLU A 253 -15.88 0.03 5.64
N LEU A 254 -15.39 0.10 6.87
CA LEU A 254 -15.99 -0.60 8.00
C LEU A 254 -17.36 -0.02 8.32
N GLU A 255 -18.37 -0.89 8.33
CA GLU A 255 -19.76 -0.57 8.64
C GLU A 255 -20.14 -1.00 10.06
N GLU A 256 -19.69 -2.18 10.47
CA GLU A 256 -19.95 -2.76 11.79
C GLU A 256 -18.73 -3.57 12.24
N TYR A 257 -18.49 -3.64 13.55
CA TYR A 257 -17.51 -4.55 14.11
C TYR A 257 -17.92 -5.08 15.49
N GLU A 258 -17.45 -6.27 15.81
CA GLU A 258 -17.51 -6.86 17.14
C GLU A 258 -16.13 -7.47 17.47
N ILE A 259 -15.42 -6.87 18.42
CA ILE A 259 -14.11 -7.37 18.86
C ILE A 259 -14.28 -8.17 20.16
N LYS A 260 -13.88 -9.44 20.13
CA LYS A 260 -13.87 -10.28 21.31
C LYS A 260 -12.65 -9.96 22.17
N SER A 261 -12.81 -10.03 23.48
CA SER A 261 -11.65 -9.96 24.38
C SER A 261 -10.82 -11.24 24.28
N ALA A 262 -9.50 -11.11 24.32
CA ALA A 262 -8.64 -12.26 24.54
C ALA A 262 -9.06 -12.91 25.87
N LYS A 263 -9.31 -14.23 25.88
CA LYS A 263 -9.55 -14.93 27.14
C LYS A 263 -8.30 -14.76 28.01
N ALA A 264 -8.47 -14.18 29.19
CA ALA A 264 -7.41 -14.18 30.21
C ALA A 264 -7.10 -15.64 30.53
N HIS A 265 -5.87 -16.07 30.23
CA HIS A 265 -5.34 -17.36 30.67
C HIS A 265 -4.69 -17.20 32.05
#